data_AF-A0A965BWU0-F1
#
_entry.id   AF-A0A965BWU0-F1
#
_cell.length_a   1.000
_cell.length_b   1.000
_cell.length_c   1.000
_cell.angle_alpha   90.00
_cell.angle_beta   90.00
_cell.angle_gamma   90.00
#
_symmetry.space_group_name_H-M   'P 1'
#
loop_
_entity.id
_entity.type
_entity.pdbx_description
1 polymer ?
#
loop_
_entity_poly.entity_id
_entity_poly.type
_entity_poly.pdbx_seq_one_letter_code
_entity_poly.pdbx_strand_id
1 'polypeptide(L)'
;LWFAALFLMLGGFGTAAFASLQTGIVMMEAPVEARSRILGLTTTCIGTGPLGVLVLGALADGIGPPFAIAGFALLGLVFLSLVAIVTRR
;
A
#
# COMPACT_ATOMS: atom_id res chain seq x y z
N LEU A 1 -7.41 16.62 -19.41
CA LEU A 1 -5.95 16.45 -19.23
C LEU A 1 -5.47 17.01 -17.90
N TRP A 2 -5.72 18.29 -17.58
CA TRP A 2 -5.31 18.88 -16.29
C TRP A 2 -5.82 18.13 -15.05
N PHE A 3 -7.11 17.74 -15.03
CA PHE A 3 -7.65 16.92 -13.94
C PHE A 3 -6.98 15.55 -13.81
N ALA A 4 -6.69 14.88 -14.94
CA ALA A 4 -5.99 13.60 -14.93
C ALA A 4 -4.56 13.76 -14.39
N ALA A 5 -3.85 14.81 -14.81
CA ALA A 5 -2.52 15.13 -14.30
C ALA A 5 -2.55 15.41 -12.79
N LEU A 6 -3.54 16.17 -12.31
CA LEU A 6 -3.73 16.43 -10.88
C LEU A 6 -3.97 15.12 -10.10
N PHE A 7 -4.88 14.26 -10.55
CA PHE A 7 -5.16 12.99 -9.87
C PHE A 7 -3.96 12.04 -9.89
N LEU A 8 -3.21 11.97 -10.99
CA LEU A 8 -1.96 11.20 -11.07
C LEU A 8 -0.90 11.77 -10.12
N MET A 9 -0.79 13.09 -10.02
CA MET A 9 0.14 13.75 -9.11
C MET A 9 -0.21 13.45 -7.65
N LEU A 10 -1.50 13.51 -7.28
CA LEU A 10 -1.98 13.14 -5.96
C LEU A 10 -1.74 11.65 -5.64
N GLY A 11 -2.01 10.76 -6.60
CA GLY A 11 -1.75 9.32 -6.45
C GLY A 11 -0.26 9.01 -6.28
N GLY A 12 0.60 9.67 -7.08
CA GLY A 12 2.05 9.56 -6.99
C GLY A 12 2.58 10.08 -5.65
N PHE A 13 2.09 11.23 -5.19
CA PHE A 13 2.44 11.78 -3.88
C PHE A 13 2.03 10.83 -2.74
N GLY A 14 0.80 10.31 -2.76
CA GLY A 14 0.34 9.35 -1.76
C GLY A 14 1.18 8.07 -1.72
N THR A 15 1.56 7.56 -2.89
CA THR A 15 2.44 6.38 -3.02
C THR A 15 3.83 6.66 -2.44
N ALA A 16 4.42 7.82 -2.77
CA ALA A 16 5.73 8.22 -2.27
C ALA A 16 5.73 8.43 -0.75
N ALA A 17 4.70 9.09 -0.22
CA ALA A 17 4.53 9.30 1.21
C ALA A 17 4.37 7.96 1.95
N PHE A 18 3.53 7.06 1.44
CA PHE A 18 3.36 5.73 2.01
C PHE A 18 4.66 4.94 2.02
N ALA A 19 5.36 4.83 0.88
CA ALA A 19 6.61 4.07 0.78
C ALA A 19 7.70 4.59 1.72
N SER A 20 7.82 5.93 1.84
CA SER A 20 8.83 6.56 2.70
C SER A 20 8.51 6.40 4.20
N LEU A 21 7.25 6.64 4.59
CA LEU A 21 6.85 6.57 6.00
C LEU A 21 6.76 5.13 6.51
N GLN A 22 6.25 4.20 5.69
CA GLN A 22 6.04 2.80 6.08
C GLN A 22 7.36 2.13 6.49
N THR A 23 8.42 2.32 5.71
CA THR A 23 9.75 1.77 6.02
C THR A 23 10.38 2.46 7.24
N GLY A 24 10.20 3.77 7.37
CA GLY A 24 10.65 4.55 8.54
C GLY A 24 10.03 4.08 9.85
N ILE A 25 8.70 3.91 9.89
CA ILE A 25 7.97 3.44 11.07
C ILE A 25 8.46 2.04 11.48
N VAL A 26 8.60 1.13 10.51
CA VAL A 26 9.10 -0.24 10.78
C VAL A 26 10.49 -0.22 11.41
N MET A 27 11.38 0.65 10.95
CA MET A 27 12.73 0.77 11.52
C MET A 27 12.74 1.34 12.94
N MET A 28 11.88 2.31 13.20
CA MET A 28 11.79 2.98 14.51
C MET A 28 11.21 2.04 15.57
N GLU A 29 10.21 1.23 15.22
CA GLU A 29 9.56 0.28 16.13
C GLU A 29 10.31 -1.04 16.29
N ALA A 30 11.13 -1.43 15.32
CA ALA A 30 11.86 -2.69 15.37
C ALA A 30 12.99 -2.67 16.41
N PRO A 31 13.07 -3.69 17.30
CA PRO A 31 14.20 -3.85 18.22
C PRO A 31 15.50 -4.05 17.44
N VAL A 32 16.60 -3.50 17.96
CA VAL A 32 17.87 -3.34 17.24
C VAL A 32 18.36 -4.68 16.67
N GLU A 33 18.20 -5.77 17.42
CA GLU A 33 18.65 -7.11 17.07
C GLU A 33 17.80 -7.78 15.96
N ALA A 34 16.61 -7.25 15.68
CA ALA A 34 15.68 -7.81 14.70
C ALA A 34 15.41 -6.89 13.49
N ARG A 35 15.91 -5.65 13.49
CA ARG A 35 15.68 -4.66 12.41
C ARG A 35 15.91 -5.22 11.00
N SER A 36 17.05 -5.86 10.77
CA SER A 36 17.38 -6.45 9.46
C SER A 36 16.38 -7.53 9.04
N ARG A 37 15.92 -8.37 9.98
CA ARG A 37 14.92 -9.42 9.73
C ARG A 37 13.56 -8.83 9.41
N ILE A 38 13.12 -7.84 10.19
CA ILE A 38 11.81 -7.18 10.02
C ILE A 38 11.76 -6.39 8.70
N LEU A 39 12.84 -5.69 8.33
CA LEU A 39 12.96 -5.06 7.02
C LEU A 39 12.99 -6.06 5.87
N GLY A 40 13.67 -7.20 6.07
CA GLY A 40 13.65 -8.31 5.12
C GLY A 40 12.23 -8.78 4.84
N LEU A 41 11.45 -9.06 5.89
CA LEU A 41 10.03 -9.43 5.77
C LEU A 41 9.21 -8.32 5.10
N THR A 42 9.45 -7.06 5.44
CA THR A 42 8.79 -5.92 4.79
C THR A 42 9.03 -5.91 3.29
N THR A 43 10.28 -6.14 2.88
CA THR A 43 10.68 -6.20 1.47
C THR A 43 10.05 -7.41 0.78
N THR A 44 10.02 -8.57 1.43
CA THR A 44 9.34 -9.76 0.92
C THR A 44 7.85 -9.50 0.69
N CYS A 45 7.16 -8.83 1.62
CA CYS A 45 5.76 -8.44 1.46
C CYS A 45 5.56 -7.48 0.28
N ILE A 46 6.43 -6.47 0.12
CA ILE A 46 6.39 -5.56 -1.05
C ILE A 46 6.56 -6.36 -2.35
N GLY A 47 7.45 -7.35 -2.36
CA GLY A 47 7.68 -8.25 -3.48
C GLY A 47 6.46 -9.06 -3.92
N THR A 48 5.43 -9.20 -3.07
CA THR A 48 4.15 -9.84 -3.43
C THR A 48 3.23 -8.94 -4.26
N GLY A 49 3.57 -7.66 -4.46
CA GLY A 49 2.80 -6.69 -5.23
C GLY A 49 2.26 -7.18 -6.59
N PRO A 50 3.02 -7.94 -7.41
CA PRO A 50 2.50 -8.51 -8.66
C PRO A 50 1.26 -9.38 -8.50
N LEU A 51 1.08 -10.09 -7.38
CA LEU A 51 -0.14 -10.86 -7.12
C LEU A 51 -1.36 -9.95 -7.01
N GLY A 52 -1.21 -8.80 -6.34
CA GLY A 52 -2.26 -7.79 -6.26
C GLY A 52 -2.63 -7.21 -7.63
N VAL A 53 -1.65 -7.01 -8.51
CA VAL A 53 -1.89 -6.54 -9.89
C VAL A 53 -2.68 -7.58 -10.69
N LEU A 54 -2.34 -8.87 -10.57
CA LEU A 54 -3.09 -9.95 -11.24
C LEU A 54 -4.54 -10.01 -10.77
N VAL A 55 -4.77 -9.92 -9.45
CA VAL A 55 -6.12 -9.90 -8.88
C VAL A 55 -6.91 -8.67 -9.33
N LEU A 56 -6.29 -7.49 -9.34
CA LEU A 56 -6.91 -6.26 -9.81
C LEU A 56 -7.30 -6.36 -11.29
N GLY A 57 -6.44 -6.93 -12.13
CA GLY A 57 -6.71 -7.17 -13.55
C GLY A 57 -7.91 -8.11 -13.76
N ALA A 58 -7.90 -9.26 -13.09
CA ALA A 58 -9.00 -10.22 -13.18
C ALA A 58 -10.34 -9.63 -12.70
N LEU A 59 -10.33 -8.79 -11.65
CA LEU A 59 -11.52 -8.06 -11.21
C LEU A 59 -11.93 -7.00 -12.22
N ALA A 60 -10.99 -6.26 -12.80
CA ALA A 60 -11.28 -5.24 -13.80
C ALA A 60 -11.94 -5.85 -15.04
N ASP A 61 -11.53 -7.06 -15.45
CA ASP A 61 -12.16 -7.80 -16.56
C ASP A 61 -13.58 -8.26 -16.22
N GLY A 62 -13.83 -8.66 -14.96
CA GLY A 62 -15.14 -9.18 -14.53
C GLY A 62 -16.18 -8.12 -14.20
N ILE A 63 -15.80 -7.08 -13.46
CA ILE A 63 -16.72 -6.06 -12.93
C ILE A 63 -16.44 -4.64 -13.46
N GLY A 64 -15.44 -4.49 -14.34
CA GLY A 64 -15.04 -3.22 -14.92
C GLY A 64 -13.95 -2.48 -14.11
N PRO A 65 -13.06 -1.72 -14.77
CA PRO A 65 -11.95 -1.03 -14.11
C PRO A 65 -12.34 -0.08 -12.97
N PRO A 66 -13.41 0.75 -13.08
CA PRO A 66 -13.74 1.70 -12.01
C PRO A 66 -14.11 1.01 -10.69
N PHE A 67 -14.87 -0.09 -10.74
CA PHE A 67 -15.29 -0.83 -9.55
C PHE A 67 -14.13 -1.63 -8.94
N ALA A 68 -13.27 -2.22 -9.77
CA ALA A 68 -12.08 -2.92 -9.31
C ALA A 68 -11.11 -1.98 -8.57
N ILE A 69 -10.83 -0.80 -9.14
CA ILE A 69 -9.97 0.22 -8.51
C ILE A 69 -10.60 0.73 -7.21
N ALA A 70 -11.90 1.03 -7.21
CA ALA A 70 -12.60 1.50 -6.01
C ALA A 70 -12.56 0.45 -4.88
N GLY A 71 -12.77 -0.83 -5.20
CA GLY A 71 -12.67 -1.92 -4.23
C GLY A 71 -11.27 -2.05 -3.63
N PHE A 72 -10.21 -1.96 -4.45
CA PHE A 72 -8.83 -1.98 -3.97
C PHE A 72 -8.49 -0.76 -3.10
N ALA A 73 -8.98 0.43 -3.47
CA ALA A 73 -8.80 1.63 -2.67
C ALA A 73 -9.45 1.49 -1.28
N LEU A 74 -10.67 0.95 -1.22
CA LEU A 74 -11.37 0.68 0.04
C LEU A 74 -10.63 -0.35 0.90
N LEU A 75 -10.16 -1.45 0.30
CA LEU A 75 -9.36 -2.46 1.00
C LEU A 75 -8.07 -1.85 1.58
N GLY A 76 -7.38 -1.02 0.80
CA GLY A 76 -6.19 -0.29 1.27
C GLY A 76 -6.48 0.60 2.48
N LEU A 77 -7.59 1.36 2.44
CA LEU A 77 -8.02 2.19 3.57
C LEU A 77 -8.37 1.37 4.81
N VAL A 78 -9.05 0.22 4.64
CA VAL A 78 -9.36 -0.70 5.75
C VAL A 78 -8.07 -1.21 6.39
N PHE A 79 -7.11 -1.71 5.62
CA PHE A 79 -5.84 -2.19 6.17
C PHE A 79 -5.04 -1.08 6.86
N LEU A 80 -4.95 0.11 6.26
CA LEU A 80 -4.28 1.26 6.88
C LEU A 80 -4.94 1.65 8.20
N SER A 81 -6.28 1.65 8.25
CA SER A 81 -7.04 1.96 9.47
C SER A 81 -6.80 0.90 10.55
N LEU A 82 -6.77 -0.38 10.17
CA LEU A 82 -6.46 -1.47 11.09
C LEU A 82 -5.05 -1.34 11.68
N VAL A 83 -4.04 -1.09 10.84
CA VAL A 83 -2.67 -0.85 11.33
C VAL A 83 -2.65 0.33 12.29
N ALA A 84 -3.25 1.46 11.92
CA ALA A 84 -3.29 2.65 12.75
C ALA A 84 -3.99 2.42 14.10
N ILE A 85 -5.02 1.58 14.16
CA ILE A 85 -5.71 1.22 15.41
C ILE A 85 -4.85 0.27 16.26
N VAL A 86 -4.19 -0.70 15.63
CA VAL A 86 -3.38 -1.71 16.33
C VAL A 86 -2.10 -1.10 16.91
N THR A 87 -1.43 -0.20 16.20
CA THR A 87 -0.18 0.43 16.67
C THR A 87 -0.39 1.61 17.62
N ARG A 88 -1.60 2.17 17.70
CA ARG A 88 -1.95 3.23 18.68
C ARG A 88 -2.39 2.69 20.05
N ARG A 89 -2.42 1.37 20.24
CA ARG A 89 -2.67 0.71 21.53
C ARG A 89 -1.35 0.38 22.20
#